data_AF-A0A9D0IIK1-F1
#
_entry.id   AF-A0A9D0IIK1-F1
#
_cell.length_a   1.000
_cell.length_b   1.000
_cell.length_c   1.000
_cell.angle_alpha   90.00
_cell.angle_beta   90.00
_cell.angle_gamma   90.00
#
_symmetry.space_group_name_H-M   'P 1'
#
loop_
_entity.id
_entity.type
_entity.pdbx_description
1 polymer ?
#
loop_
_entity_poly.entity_id
_entity_poly.type
_entity_poly.pdbx_seq_one_letter_code
_entity_poly.pdbx_strand_id
1 'polypeptide(L)'
;APVVAAYVNALIADMANTTRTYQVSPVAVPERNHIFIRSVILARVLKHYGFTSDSKLQVPEVIWRGSEACVTGYLRALFQCDGTVNISSGSESCSVRLASSTPGLLKDVQMLLANYGVFCRIRKRRDAGQRLLPDGHGGRKYYDCRADYELIIDGESRERFMQEIGFLLDNKNDRYNAWVEGKALKKTQTFVSKIKSITYVGREAVFDTTQEDHNTVVFNGLVTGQCGEQPLPPYGSCLLGSVNLTKFVRHPFTDEASFDWDEFRKVVAIFTRMLDNVVEINGLPLEQQRREIMSKRRHGMGFLGLGSTVTMLRMRYGSEDSVRFTEKVSRELALTGWQVALDLAREKGPAPILEEEFEVTAEMLRKRPEMKRDGYRPGDRVTGKVLHTRYSRYMQQLAEIAPELAAQLEETGARFTHHSSIAPTGTISLSLANNASNGIEPSFAHHYSRNVIREGRKTKEKVDVYSFEMLAYRTMVNPEAMPHATEGDNALPEYFVSADDITPREHVDIQAAAQKWVDSSISKTANVPTEYPFEDFKDIYLYAYQQGLKGCTTFRFNPEAFQGVLVKDKDLEKTVYQFTLEDGSVVQLKGNEEIEYDGETHTAANLYDALKEGYYGKF
;
A
#
# COMPACT_ATOMS: atom_id res chain seq x y z
N ALA A 1 21.54 -38.05 -20.31
CA ALA A 1 22.74 -37.80 -19.47
C ALA A 1 23.78 -36.89 -20.16
N PRO A 2 24.19 -37.11 -21.43
CA PRO A 2 25.15 -36.23 -22.11
C PRO A 2 24.69 -34.77 -22.20
N VAL A 3 23.40 -34.54 -22.49
CA VAL A 3 22.78 -33.20 -22.52
C VAL A 3 22.90 -32.48 -21.17
N VAL A 4 22.64 -33.18 -20.07
CA VAL A 4 22.76 -32.62 -18.71
C VAL A 4 24.21 -32.25 -18.41
N ALA A 5 25.18 -33.10 -18.79
CA ALA A 5 26.59 -32.80 -18.61
C ALA A 5 27.02 -31.57 -19.44
N ALA A 6 26.50 -31.41 -20.66
CA ALA A 6 26.74 -30.23 -21.48
C ALA A 6 26.19 -28.95 -20.82
N TYR A 7 24.98 -28.97 -20.28
CA TYR A 7 24.43 -27.84 -19.52
C TYR A 7 25.27 -27.49 -18.29
N VAL A 8 25.69 -28.52 -17.53
CA VAL A 8 26.55 -28.29 -16.36
C VAL A 8 27.90 -27.70 -16.78
N ASN A 9 28.49 -28.18 -17.87
CA ASN A 9 29.74 -27.64 -18.42
C ASN A 9 29.58 -26.19 -18.88
N ALA A 10 28.46 -25.84 -19.52
CA ALA A 10 28.18 -24.46 -19.91
C ALA A 10 28.02 -23.54 -18.69
N LEU A 11 27.30 -23.98 -17.66
CA LEU A 11 27.08 -23.20 -16.44
C LEU A 11 28.36 -22.93 -15.65
N ILE A 12 29.34 -23.84 -15.69
CA ILE A 12 30.59 -23.71 -14.92
C ILE A 12 31.76 -23.17 -15.74
N ALA A 13 31.59 -22.97 -17.06
CA ALA A 13 32.67 -22.60 -17.98
C ALA A 13 33.39 -21.31 -17.55
N ASP A 14 32.63 -20.29 -17.14
CA ASP A 14 33.16 -18.97 -16.76
C ASP A 14 33.45 -18.84 -15.24
N MET A 15 33.22 -19.90 -14.47
CA MET A 15 33.32 -19.86 -13.01
C MET A 15 34.63 -20.46 -12.47
N ALA A 16 35.47 -21.00 -13.34
CA ALA A 16 36.77 -21.56 -12.98
C ALA A 16 37.89 -20.51 -13.15
N ASN A 17 38.27 -19.81 -12.07
CA ASN A 17 39.40 -18.85 -12.05
C ASN A 17 40.80 -19.49 -12.17
N THR A 18 40.95 -20.62 -12.88
CA THR A 18 42.22 -21.34 -13.00
C THR A 18 42.51 -21.71 -14.44
N THR A 19 43.78 -21.79 -14.83
CA THR A 19 44.26 -22.16 -16.17
C THR A 19 43.94 -23.61 -16.60
N ARG A 20 43.29 -24.41 -15.76
CA ARG A 20 42.86 -25.78 -16.09
C ARG A 20 41.39 -25.79 -16.51
N THR A 21 41.11 -26.28 -17.71
CA THR A 21 39.75 -26.54 -18.21
C THR A 21 39.06 -27.62 -17.36
N TYR A 22 38.02 -27.24 -16.62
CA TYR A 22 37.20 -28.16 -15.84
C TYR A 22 36.00 -28.62 -16.66
N GLN A 23 35.92 -29.93 -16.96
CA GLN A 23 34.78 -30.55 -17.64
C GLN A 23 34.26 -31.73 -16.84
N VAL A 24 32.94 -31.89 -16.84
CA VAL A 24 32.24 -33.04 -16.26
C VAL A 24 31.67 -33.92 -17.34
N SER A 25 31.71 -35.22 -17.09
CA SER A 25 31.18 -36.25 -17.98
C SER A 25 30.25 -37.19 -17.20
N PRO A 26 29.21 -37.75 -17.84
CA PRO A 26 28.40 -38.78 -17.21
C PRO A 26 29.21 -40.05 -16.96
N VAL A 27 29.05 -40.66 -15.79
CA VAL A 27 29.66 -41.94 -15.41
C VAL A 27 28.55 -42.94 -15.12
N ALA A 28 28.45 -43.97 -15.95
CA ALA A 28 27.49 -45.06 -15.75
C ALA A 28 27.96 -45.99 -14.62
N VAL A 29 27.02 -46.40 -13.77
CA VAL A 29 27.21 -47.43 -12.73
C VAL A 29 26.18 -48.52 -13.01
N PRO A 30 26.50 -49.48 -13.90
CA PRO A 30 25.54 -50.48 -14.39
C PRO A 30 24.92 -51.33 -13.29
N GLU A 31 25.68 -51.65 -12.24
CA GLU A 31 25.24 -52.50 -11.12
C GLU A 31 24.10 -51.87 -10.31
N ARG A 32 23.94 -50.54 -10.40
CA ARG A 32 22.89 -49.78 -9.71
C ARG A 32 21.90 -49.13 -10.69
N ASN A 33 22.01 -49.43 -11.99
CA ASN A 33 21.22 -48.81 -13.06
C ASN A 33 21.20 -47.26 -12.97
N HIS A 34 22.33 -46.64 -12.63
CA HIS A 34 22.45 -45.20 -12.42
C HIS A 34 23.50 -44.56 -13.33
N ILE A 35 23.36 -43.26 -13.60
CA ILE A 35 24.37 -42.43 -14.25
C ILE A 35 24.66 -41.23 -13.35
N PHE A 36 25.92 -41.03 -12.97
CA PHE A 36 26.37 -39.92 -12.15
C PHE A 36 26.99 -38.81 -13.00
N ILE A 37 26.70 -37.55 -12.65
CA ILE A 37 27.47 -36.38 -13.10
C ILE A 37 27.95 -35.70 -11.83
N ARG A 38 29.27 -35.62 -11.63
CA ARG A 38 29.87 -35.03 -10.42
C ARG A 38 30.54 -33.71 -10.77
N SER A 39 30.06 -32.62 -10.19
CA SER A 39 30.63 -31.28 -10.35
C SER A 39 30.76 -30.60 -8.99
N VAL A 40 32.00 -30.40 -8.54
CA VAL A 40 32.29 -29.66 -7.30
C VAL A 40 32.02 -28.17 -7.51
N ILE A 41 32.30 -27.66 -8.71
CA ILE A 41 32.06 -26.25 -9.06
C ILE A 41 30.56 -25.95 -9.03
N LEU A 42 29.73 -26.78 -9.67
CA LEU A 42 28.27 -26.61 -9.63
C LEU A 42 27.74 -26.63 -8.18
N ALA A 43 28.24 -27.54 -7.34
CA ALA A 43 27.82 -27.60 -5.94
C ALA A 43 28.15 -26.31 -5.17
N ARG A 44 29.32 -25.69 -5.44
CA ARG A 44 29.71 -24.41 -4.84
C ARG A 44 28.83 -23.25 -5.32
N VAL A 45 28.50 -23.24 -6.60
CA VAL A 45 27.63 -22.23 -7.23
C VAL A 45 26.22 -22.31 -6.65
N LEU A 46 25.66 -23.52 -6.59
CA LEU A 46 24.37 -23.77 -5.96
C LEU A 46 24.39 -23.35 -4.49
N LYS A 47 25.46 -23.67 -3.74
CA LYS A 47 25.62 -23.21 -2.36
C LYS A 47 25.66 -21.68 -2.24
N HIS A 48 26.34 -20.98 -3.16
CA HIS A 48 26.37 -19.51 -3.18
C HIS A 48 24.96 -18.92 -3.32
N TYR A 49 24.12 -19.53 -4.16
CA TYR A 49 22.72 -19.16 -4.32
C TYR A 49 21.78 -19.74 -3.25
N GLY A 50 22.33 -20.29 -2.16
CA GLY A 50 21.53 -20.77 -1.04
C GLY A 50 20.85 -22.12 -1.27
N PHE A 51 21.22 -22.89 -2.30
CA PHE A 51 20.81 -24.28 -2.46
C PHE A 51 21.74 -25.20 -1.66
N THR A 52 21.35 -25.51 -0.42
CA THR A 52 22.14 -26.29 0.54
C THR A 52 21.32 -27.45 1.12
N SER A 53 21.94 -28.27 1.98
CA SER A 53 21.22 -29.27 2.77
C SER A 53 20.13 -28.65 3.64
N ASP A 54 20.38 -27.43 4.13
CA ASP A 54 19.55 -26.78 5.14
C ASP A 54 18.33 -26.12 4.49
N SER A 55 18.48 -25.60 3.27
CA SER A 55 17.38 -25.05 2.48
C SER A 55 16.62 -26.10 1.68
N LYS A 56 17.05 -27.38 1.67
CA LYS A 56 16.44 -28.46 0.87
C LYS A 56 14.92 -28.61 1.09
N LEU A 57 14.43 -28.26 2.27
CA LEU A 57 13.04 -28.46 2.68
C LEU A 57 12.21 -27.15 2.69
N GLN A 58 12.69 -26.11 2.04
CA GLN A 58 12.02 -24.82 1.87
C GLN A 58 12.40 -24.20 0.51
N VAL A 59 11.71 -23.15 0.09
CA VAL A 59 12.13 -22.41 -1.11
C VAL A 59 13.30 -21.49 -0.74
N PRO A 60 14.46 -21.57 -1.43
CA PRO A 60 15.62 -20.71 -1.13
C PRO A 60 15.33 -19.21 -1.34
N GLU A 61 15.98 -18.36 -0.53
CA GLU A 61 15.82 -16.89 -0.57
C GLU A 61 16.02 -16.26 -1.96
N VAL A 62 16.97 -16.78 -2.74
CA VAL A 62 17.24 -16.29 -4.10
C VAL A 62 16.03 -16.44 -5.02
N ILE A 63 15.16 -17.42 -4.78
CA ILE A 63 13.95 -17.63 -5.58
C ILE A 63 12.90 -16.59 -5.23
N TRP A 64 12.75 -16.26 -3.94
CA TRP A 64 11.82 -15.21 -3.50
C TRP A 64 12.16 -13.84 -4.05
N ARG A 65 13.45 -13.54 -4.24
CA ARG A 65 13.95 -12.29 -4.83
C ARG A 65 14.21 -12.38 -6.34
N GLY A 66 13.93 -13.55 -6.94
CA GLY A 66 14.24 -13.82 -8.33
C GLY A 66 13.29 -13.12 -9.29
N SER A 67 13.73 -12.94 -10.54
CA SER A 67 12.83 -12.53 -11.62
C SER A 67 11.76 -13.59 -11.88
N GLU A 68 10.70 -13.21 -12.60
CA GLU A 68 9.67 -14.14 -13.04
C GLU A 68 10.27 -15.38 -13.74
N ALA A 69 11.26 -15.19 -14.61
CA ALA A 69 11.96 -16.29 -15.28
C ALA A 69 12.68 -17.23 -14.31
N CYS A 70 13.26 -16.69 -13.23
CA CYS A 70 13.91 -17.49 -12.19
C CYS A 70 12.90 -18.35 -11.43
N VAL A 71 11.79 -17.74 -10.98
CA VAL A 71 10.71 -18.42 -10.27
C VAL A 71 10.05 -19.48 -11.15
N THR A 72 9.73 -19.16 -12.40
CA THR A 72 9.19 -20.12 -13.39
C THR A 72 10.15 -21.29 -13.58
N GLY A 73 11.45 -21.02 -13.74
CA GLY A 73 12.47 -22.06 -13.88
C GLY A 73 12.54 -23.00 -12.67
N TYR A 74 12.52 -22.44 -11.45
CA TYR A 74 12.51 -23.21 -10.21
C TYR A 74 11.27 -24.09 -10.08
N LEU A 75 10.07 -23.51 -10.24
CA LEU A 75 8.81 -24.24 -10.16
C LEU A 75 8.75 -25.35 -11.22
N ARG A 76 9.08 -25.03 -12.47
CA ARG A 76 9.11 -25.99 -13.57
C ARG A 76 10.05 -27.17 -13.27
N ALA A 77 11.25 -26.91 -12.75
CA ALA A 77 12.21 -27.95 -12.37
C ALA A 77 11.70 -28.80 -11.18
N LEU A 78 11.15 -28.17 -10.15
CA LEU A 78 10.61 -28.86 -8.98
C LEU A 78 9.46 -29.81 -9.36
N PHE A 79 8.50 -29.33 -10.17
CA PHE A 79 7.39 -30.14 -10.67
C PHE A 79 7.85 -31.17 -11.71
N GLN A 80 8.93 -30.93 -12.45
CA GLN A 80 9.54 -31.95 -13.30
C GLN A 80 10.12 -33.12 -12.47
N CYS A 81 10.78 -32.83 -11.36
CA CYS A 81 11.40 -33.85 -10.52
C CYS A 81 10.35 -34.62 -9.71
N ASP A 82 9.56 -33.91 -8.91
CA ASP A 82 8.70 -34.52 -7.88
C ASP A 82 7.20 -34.38 -8.17
N GLY A 83 6.85 -33.54 -9.15
CA GLY A 83 5.45 -33.35 -9.55
C GLY A 83 4.88 -34.53 -10.32
N THR A 84 3.56 -34.66 -10.34
CA THR A 84 2.85 -35.67 -11.14
C THR A 84 1.61 -35.08 -11.79
N VAL A 85 1.40 -35.39 -13.07
CA VAL A 85 0.09 -35.24 -13.71
C VAL A 85 -0.72 -36.47 -13.32
N ASN A 86 -1.85 -36.29 -12.64
CA ASN A 86 -2.73 -37.36 -12.19
C ASN A 86 -4.07 -37.26 -12.93
N ILE A 87 -4.43 -38.33 -13.65
CA ILE A 87 -5.68 -38.47 -14.36
C ILE A 87 -6.54 -39.49 -13.59
N SER A 88 -7.68 -39.05 -13.08
CA SER A 88 -8.63 -39.88 -12.37
C SER A 88 -9.56 -40.59 -13.36
N SER A 89 -9.53 -41.92 -13.37
CA SER A 89 -10.41 -42.73 -14.22
C SER A 89 -11.89 -42.61 -13.85
N GLY A 90 -12.22 -42.39 -12.57
CA GLY A 90 -13.60 -42.36 -12.09
C GLY A 90 -14.30 -40.99 -12.14
N SER A 91 -13.55 -39.90 -12.25
CA SER A 91 -14.10 -38.52 -12.25
C SER A 91 -13.78 -37.74 -13.52
N GLU A 92 -13.14 -38.40 -14.49
CA GLU A 92 -12.55 -37.81 -15.69
C GLU A 92 -11.68 -36.57 -15.44
N SER A 93 -11.22 -36.35 -14.21
CA SER A 93 -10.48 -35.15 -13.81
C SER A 93 -8.97 -35.32 -13.96
N CYS A 94 -8.28 -34.23 -14.28
CA CYS A 94 -6.83 -34.15 -14.28
C CYS A 94 -6.34 -33.16 -13.21
N SER A 95 -5.23 -33.46 -12.57
CA SER A 95 -4.62 -32.57 -11.57
C SER A 95 -3.11 -32.65 -11.67
N VAL A 96 -2.43 -31.53 -11.46
CA VAL A 96 -0.98 -31.49 -11.24
C VAL A 96 -0.73 -31.51 -9.75
N ARG A 97 0.13 -32.41 -9.28
CA ARG A 97 0.31 -32.66 -7.85
C ARG A 97 1.78 -32.66 -7.46
N LEU A 98 2.09 -32.19 -6.26
CA LEU A 98 3.43 -32.23 -5.67
C LEU A 98 3.33 -32.81 -4.26
N ALA A 99 3.99 -33.93 -4.01
CA ALA A 99 3.98 -34.59 -2.70
C ALA A 99 5.23 -34.22 -1.89
N SER A 100 5.06 -34.00 -0.59
CA SER A 100 6.17 -33.76 0.32
C SER A 100 5.79 -34.14 1.75
N SER A 101 6.77 -34.66 2.49
CA SER A 101 6.62 -34.89 3.94
C SER A 101 6.85 -33.63 4.79
N THR A 102 7.20 -32.51 4.13
CA THR A 102 7.40 -31.20 4.76
C THR A 102 6.32 -30.22 4.29
N PRO A 103 5.30 -29.91 5.13
CA PRO A 103 4.27 -28.95 4.79
C PRO A 103 4.77 -27.53 4.49
N GLY A 104 5.87 -27.11 5.11
CA GLY A 104 6.50 -25.80 4.90
C GLY A 104 6.83 -25.55 3.42
N LEU A 105 7.61 -26.45 2.80
CA LEU A 105 7.91 -26.40 1.37
C LEU A 105 6.65 -26.29 0.49
N LEU A 106 5.59 -27.04 0.80
CA LEU A 106 4.36 -26.98 0.02
C LEU A 106 3.66 -25.63 0.16
N LYS A 107 3.72 -24.99 1.34
CA LYS A 107 3.18 -23.64 1.55
C LYS A 107 3.97 -22.59 0.79
N ASP A 108 5.30 -22.69 0.82
CA ASP A 108 6.18 -21.80 0.05
C ASP A 108 5.88 -21.89 -1.45
N VAL A 109 5.80 -23.11 -1.98
CA VAL A 109 5.45 -23.36 -3.38
C VAL A 109 4.03 -22.87 -3.70
N GLN A 110 3.08 -23.06 -2.78
CA GLN A 110 1.72 -22.54 -2.93
C GLN A 110 1.70 -21.00 -3.04
N MET A 111 2.53 -20.29 -2.26
CA MET A 111 2.66 -18.84 -2.36
C MET A 111 3.25 -18.40 -3.70
N LEU A 112 4.32 -19.04 -4.16
CA LEU A 112 4.90 -18.74 -5.47
C LEU A 112 3.90 -18.97 -6.61
N LEU A 113 3.12 -20.05 -6.55
CA LEU A 113 2.07 -20.34 -7.52
C LEU A 113 0.94 -19.31 -7.50
N ALA A 114 0.62 -18.75 -6.34
CA ALA A 114 -0.42 -17.73 -6.21
C ALA A 114 -0.09 -16.46 -7.01
N ASN A 115 1.19 -16.10 -7.17
CA ASN A 115 1.63 -14.96 -7.99
C ASN A 115 1.30 -15.16 -9.48
N TYR A 116 1.26 -16.40 -9.96
CA TYR A 116 0.79 -16.74 -11.32
C TYR A 116 -0.73 -16.84 -11.40
N GLY A 117 -1.45 -16.60 -10.30
CA GLY A 117 -2.89 -16.86 -10.17
C GLY A 117 -3.24 -18.35 -10.19
N VAL A 118 -2.30 -19.23 -9.84
CA VAL A 118 -2.52 -20.68 -9.73
C VAL A 118 -2.96 -21.00 -8.30
N PHE A 119 -4.25 -21.24 -8.13
CA PHE A 119 -4.81 -21.70 -6.87
C PHE A 119 -4.55 -23.20 -6.68
N CYS A 120 -4.07 -23.57 -5.49
CA CYS A 120 -3.82 -24.96 -5.15
C CYS A 120 -4.26 -25.27 -3.72
N ARG A 121 -4.49 -26.56 -3.43
CA ARG A 121 -4.88 -27.03 -2.10
C ARG A 121 -3.83 -27.98 -1.55
N ILE A 122 -3.46 -27.81 -0.29
CA ILE A 122 -2.61 -28.76 0.42
C ILE A 122 -3.51 -29.68 1.25
N ARG A 123 -3.34 -30.99 1.11
CA ARG A 123 -4.03 -31.99 1.92
C ARG A 123 -3.05 -32.99 2.50
N LYS A 124 -3.35 -33.50 3.69
CA LYS A 124 -2.67 -34.67 4.23
C LYS A 124 -3.07 -35.88 3.40
N ARG A 125 -2.09 -36.52 2.78
CA ARG A 125 -2.29 -37.68 1.91
C ARG A 125 -2.18 -38.99 2.68
N ARG A 126 -1.22 -39.09 3.62
CA ARG A 126 -0.99 -40.31 4.44
C ARG A 126 -0.49 -39.95 5.83
N ASP A 127 -0.88 -40.74 6.82
CA ASP A 127 -0.37 -40.66 8.20
C ASP A 127 1.05 -41.21 8.34
N ALA A 128 1.77 -40.78 9.38
CA ALA A 128 3.07 -41.33 9.71
C ALA A 128 2.94 -42.80 10.14
N GLY A 129 3.92 -43.62 9.81
CA GLY A 129 3.93 -45.04 10.17
C GLY A 129 4.92 -45.88 9.37
N GLN A 130 5.03 -47.15 9.73
CA GLN A 130 5.91 -48.10 9.04
C GLN A 130 5.34 -48.50 7.69
N ARG A 131 6.18 -48.43 6.66
CA ARG A 131 5.80 -48.83 5.30
C ARG A 131 6.87 -49.69 4.68
N LEU A 132 6.43 -50.72 3.98
CA LEU A 132 7.28 -51.59 3.20
C LEU A 132 7.64 -50.88 1.88
N LEU A 133 8.88 -50.41 1.74
CA LEU A 133 9.39 -49.70 0.56
C LEU A 133 10.58 -50.46 -0.06
N PRO A 134 10.92 -50.21 -1.34
CA PRO A 134 12.12 -50.77 -1.96
C PRO A 134 13.38 -50.40 -1.17
N ASP A 135 14.28 -51.37 -0.98
CA ASP A 135 15.50 -51.17 -0.18
C ASP A 135 16.71 -50.65 -0.98
N GLY A 136 16.53 -50.41 -2.28
CA GLY A 136 17.60 -49.98 -3.20
C GLY A 136 18.53 -51.11 -3.66
N HIS A 137 18.29 -52.35 -3.22
CA HIS A 137 19.03 -53.57 -3.58
C HIS A 137 18.14 -54.64 -4.22
N GLY A 138 16.96 -54.24 -4.72
CA GLY A 138 15.99 -55.13 -5.36
C GLY A 138 15.05 -55.85 -4.38
N GLY A 139 15.20 -55.64 -3.07
CA GLY A 139 14.33 -56.15 -2.02
C GLY A 139 13.34 -55.10 -1.51
N ARG A 140 12.63 -55.45 -0.43
CA ARG A 140 11.72 -54.55 0.29
C ARG A 140 12.04 -54.56 1.78
N LYS A 141 12.04 -53.40 2.41
CA LYS A 141 12.29 -53.22 3.84
C LYS A 141 11.25 -52.27 4.45
N TYR A 142 10.94 -52.45 5.73
CA TYR A 142 10.12 -51.50 6.47
C TYR A 142 10.92 -50.24 6.81
N TYR A 143 10.34 -49.08 6.50
CA TYR A 143 10.87 -47.77 6.84
C TYR A 143 9.86 -46.99 7.65
N ASP A 144 10.32 -46.32 8.70
CA ASP A 144 9.53 -45.33 9.43
C ASP A 144 9.32 -44.10 8.55
N CYS A 145 8.10 -43.95 8.04
CA CYS A 145 7.75 -42.86 7.14
C CYS A 145 7.05 -41.73 7.91
N ARG A 146 7.46 -40.49 7.65
CA ARG A 146 6.73 -39.30 8.10
C ARG A 146 5.34 -39.21 7.42
N ALA A 147 4.48 -38.38 7.98
CA ALA A 147 3.23 -38.01 7.34
C ALA A 147 3.53 -37.37 5.97
N ASP A 148 2.70 -37.70 4.99
CA ASP A 148 2.86 -37.26 3.60
C ASP A 148 1.73 -36.28 3.26
N TYR A 149 2.08 -35.18 2.61
CA TYR A 149 1.17 -34.13 2.20
C TYR A 149 1.26 -33.94 0.69
N GLU A 150 0.18 -33.46 0.11
CA GLU A 150 0.07 -33.27 -1.33
C GLU A 150 -0.51 -31.89 -1.62
N LEU A 151 0.22 -31.11 -2.40
CA LEU A 151 -0.28 -29.91 -3.07
C LEU A 151 -0.96 -30.35 -4.36
N ILE A 152 -2.19 -29.91 -4.57
CA ILE A 152 -3.05 -30.29 -5.70
C ILE A 152 -3.46 -29.03 -6.46
N ILE A 153 -3.10 -28.99 -7.74
CA ILE A 153 -3.52 -28.00 -8.72
C ILE A 153 -4.55 -28.66 -9.64
N ASP A 154 -5.77 -28.12 -9.69
CA ASP A 154 -6.86 -28.62 -10.50
C ASP A 154 -7.71 -27.49 -11.09
N GLY A 155 -8.71 -27.84 -11.89
CA GLY A 155 -9.61 -26.87 -12.52
C GLY A 155 -8.88 -25.85 -13.40
N GLU A 156 -9.29 -24.59 -13.32
CA GLU A 156 -8.70 -23.46 -14.07
C GLU A 156 -7.23 -23.22 -13.71
N SER A 157 -6.85 -23.45 -12.45
CA SER A 157 -5.47 -23.27 -12.00
C SER A 157 -4.50 -24.26 -12.64
N ARG A 158 -4.97 -25.46 -13.02
CA ARG A 158 -4.15 -26.42 -13.79
C ARG A 158 -3.83 -25.87 -15.17
N GLU A 159 -4.81 -25.27 -15.84
CA GLU A 159 -4.64 -24.69 -17.18
C GLU A 159 -3.60 -23.58 -17.15
N ARG A 160 -3.75 -22.69 -16.17
CA ARG A 160 -2.82 -21.60 -15.92
C ARG A 160 -1.42 -22.10 -15.57
N PHE A 161 -1.32 -23.15 -14.75
CA PHE A 161 -0.04 -23.79 -14.49
C PHE A 161 0.59 -24.33 -15.78
N MET A 162 -0.16 -25.00 -16.64
CA MET A 162 0.37 -25.56 -17.90
C MET A 162 0.77 -24.48 -18.90
N GLN A 163 0.05 -23.34 -18.91
CA GLN A 163 0.35 -22.20 -19.76
C GLN A 163 1.60 -21.45 -19.31
N GLU A 164 1.69 -21.10 -18.03
CA GLU A 164 2.74 -20.22 -17.50
C GLU A 164 4.02 -21.00 -17.12
N ILE A 165 3.83 -22.20 -16.57
CA ILE A 165 4.91 -22.99 -15.97
C ILE A 165 5.15 -24.27 -16.77
N GLY A 166 4.20 -25.20 -16.85
CA GLY A 166 4.36 -26.47 -17.56
C GLY A 166 5.50 -27.35 -17.01
N PHE A 167 5.99 -28.27 -17.84
CA PHE A 167 7.07 -29.21 -17.48
C PHE A 167 8.26 -29.10 -18.45
N LEU A 168 9.46 -29.50 -18.01
CA LEU A 168 10.67 -29.47 -18.84
C LEU A 168 10.68 -30.56 -19.93
N LEU A 169 10.09 -31.73 -19.65
CA LEU A 169 10.10 -32.89 -20.54
C LEU A 169 8.69 -33.20 -21.05
N ASP A 170 8.64 -33.66 -22.30
CA ASP A 170 7.39 -33.91 -23.02
C ASP A 170 6.50 -34.96 -22.34
N ASN A 171 7.07 -35.96 -21.67
CA ASN A 171 6.30 -37.05 -21.06
C ASN A 171 5.16 -36.60 -20.12
N LYS A 172 5.35 -35.51 -19.36
CA LYS A 172 4.30 -34.95 -18.48
C LYS A 172 3.38 -34.00 -19.24
N ASN A 173 3.93 -33.21 -20.17
CA ASN A 173 3.16 -32.32 -21.03
C ASN A 173 2.19 -33.13 -21.91
N ASP A 174 2.68 -34.15 -22.61
CA ASP A 174 1.92 -35.03 -23.49
C ASP A 174 0.79 -35.74 -22.75
N ARG A 175 1.05 -36.19 -21.51
CA ARG A 175 0.03 -36.83 -20.68
C ARG A 175 -1.12 -35.89 -20.35
N TYR A 176 -0.83 -34.62 -20.11
CA TYR A 176 -1.85 -33.59 -19.93
C TYR A 176 -2.55 -33.26 -21.26
N ASN A 177 -1.79 -33.08 -22.34
CA ASN A 177 -2.29 -32.75 -23.68
C ASN A 177 -3.27 -33.82 -24.19
N ALA A 178 -2.91 -35.10 -24.06
CA ALA A 178 -3.77 -36.22 -24.41
C ALA A 178 -5.07 -36.27 -23.59
N TRP A 179 -5.05 -35.77 -22.35
CA TRP A 179 -6.26 -35.73 -21.52
C TRP A 179 -7.17 -34.54 -21.86
N VAL A 180 -6.59 -33.38 -22.23
CA VAL A 180 -7.36 -32.15 -22.50
C VAL A 180 -7.92 -32.13 -23.93
N GLU A 181 -7.38 -32.94 -24.84
CA GLU A 181 -7.85 -33.05 -26.21
C GLU A 181 -9.37 -33.30 -26.29
N GLY A 182 -10.08 -32.45 -27.03
CA GLY A 182 -11.52 -32.54 -27.21
C GLY A 182 -12.37 -32.12 -25.99
N LYS A 183 -11.78 -31.62 -24.90
CA LYS A 183 -12.51 -31.20 -23.70
C LYS A 183 -12.73 -29.69 -23.62
N ALA A 184 -13.98 -29.29 -23.37
CA ALA A 184 -14.31 -27.91 -23.05
C ALA A 184 -13.94 -27.59 -21.59
N LEU A 185 -13.00 -26.65 -21.41
CA LEU A 185 -12.55 -26.21 -20.10
C LEU A 185 -13.62 -25.35 -19.43
N LYS A 186 -14.09 -25.75 -18.25
CA LYS A 186 -15.06 -24.99 -17.46
C LYS A 186 -14.31 -24.14 -16.43
N LYS A 187 -14.62 -22.84 -16.38
CA LYS A 187 -14.22 -21.96 -15.27
C LYS A 187 -15.00 -22.33 -14.02
N THR A 188 -14.38 -23.03 -13.09
CA THR A 188 -15.03 -23.55 -11.88
C THR A 188 -14.48 -22.98 -10.58
N GLN A 189 -13.44 -22.15 -10.63
CA GLN A 189 -12.79 -21.61 -9.44
C GLN A 189 -13.15 -20.14 -9.24
N THR A 190 -13.37 -19.76 -7.99
CA THR A 190 -13.53 -18.37 -7.59
C THR A 190 -12.38 -18.03 -6.65
N PHE A 191 -11.75 -16.87 -6.82
CA PHE A 191 -10.68 -16.35 -5.96
C PHE A 191 -11.22 -15.89 -4.59
N VAL A 192 -12.14 -16.65 -4.02
CA VAL A 192 -12.75 -16.39 -2.71
C VAL A 192 -12.77 -17.70 -1.93
N SER A 193 -12.47 -17.62 -0.64
CA SER A 193 -12.49 -18.75 0.28
C SER A 193 -13.17 -18.34 1.58
N LYS A 194 -13.85 -19.28 2.23
CA LYS A 194 -14.47 -19.04 3.54
C LYS A 194 -13.42 -19.26 4.63
N ILE A 195 -13.21 -18.26 5.48
CA ILE A 195 -12.35 -18.40 6.66
C ILE A 195 -12.95 -19.49 7.55
N LYS A 196 -12.22 -20.60 7.71
CA LYS A 196 -12.67 -21.77 8.51
C LYS A 196 -12.38 -21.58 9.99
N SER A 197 -11.24 -20.98 10.31
CA SER A 197 -10.77 -20.74 11.68
C SER A 197 -9.67 -19.69 11.66
N ILE A 198 -9.54 -18.95 12.74
CA ILE A 198 -8.43 -18.03 13.00
C ILE A 198 -7.62 -18.64 14.16
N THR A 199 -6.33 -18.85 13.96
CA THR A 199 -5.44 -19.46 14.96
C THR A 199 -4.32 -18.49 15.28
N TYR A 200 -4.09 -18.22 16.57
CA TYR A 200 -2.94 -17.43 17.00
C TYR A 200 -1.64 -18.19 16.72
N VAL A 201 -0.77 -17.63 15.89
CA VAL A 201 0.52 -18.24 15.49
C VAL A 201 1.73 -17.67 16.25
N GLY A 202 1.49 -16.77 17.21
CA GLY A 202 2.51 -16.04 17.95
C GLY A 202 2.54 -14.56 17.61
N ARG A 203 3.55 -13.87 18.15
CA ARG A 203 3.91 -12.50 17.78
C ARG A 203 5.18 -12.57 16.94
N GLU A 204 5.11 -12.08 15.71
CA GLU A 204 6.28 -11.79 14.89
C GLU A 204 6.40 -10.28 14.71
N ALA A 205 7.63 -9.80 14.55
CA ALA A 205 7.86 -8.45 14.04
C ALA A 205 7.33 -8.41 12.61
N VAL A 206 6.23 -7.69 12.40
CA VAL A 206 5.80 -7.32 11.06
C VAL A 206 6.50 -6.01 10.70
N PHE A 207 7.09 -5.98 9.52
CA PHE A 207 7.72 -4.77 9.01
C PHE A 207 6.67 -4.02 8.21
N ASP A 208 6.50 -2.73 8.50
CA ASP A 208 5.93 -1.82 7.52
C ASP A 208 6.84 -1.86 6.29
N THR A 209 6.25 -2.16 5.14
CA THR A 209 7.00 -2.25 3.89
C THR A 209 7.27 -0.84 3.38
N THR A 210 8.56 -0.49 3.40
CA THR A 210 9.10 0.63 2.62
C THR A 210 9.95 -0.01 1.54
N GLN A 211 9.56 0.12 0.26
CA GLN A 211 10.43 -0.33 -0.83
C GLN A 211 11.62 0.63 -0.94
N GLU A 212 12.82 0.05 -0.98
CA GLU A 212 14.09 0.79 -0.98
C GLU A 212 14.25 1.64 -2.24
N ASP A 213 13.52 1.33 -3.32
CA ASP A 213 13.71 1.93 -4.63
C ASP A 213 12.69 3.00 -5.06
N HIS A 214 11.40 3.01 -4.68
CA HIS A 214 10.46 3.94 -5.37
C HIS A 214 9.23 4.47 -4.61
N ASN A 215 9.22 4.60 -3.27
CA ASN A 215 8.10 5.22 -2.52
C ASN A 215 6.69 4.72 -2.92
N THR A 216 6.59 3.49 -3.43
CA THR A 216 5.38 2.90 -3.99
C THR A 216 5.21 1.48 -3.47
N VAL A 217 3.96 1.06 -3.26
CA VAL A 217 3.58 -0.27 -2.78
C VAL A 217 2.54 -0.83 -3.74
N VAL A 218 2.63 -2.13 -4.06
CA VAL A 218 1.66 -2.80 -4.94
C VAL A 218 0.61 -3.50 -4.08
N PHE A 219 -0.64 -3.01 -4.12
CA PHE A 219 -1.79 -3.69 -3.53
C PHE A 219 -2.77 -4.12 -4.63
N ASN A 220 -3.02 -5.43 -4.77
CA ASN A 220 -3.97 -5.97 -5.75
C ASN A 220 -3.75 -5.48 -7.20
N GLY A 221 -2.48 -5.30 -7.60
CA GLY A 221 -2.13 -4.81 -8.94
C GLY A 221 -2.26 -3.29 -9.14
N LEU A 222 -2.56 -2.53 -8.08
CA LEU A 222 -2.53 -1.06 -8.07
C LEU A 222 -1.24 -0.60 -7.40
N VAL A 223 -0.54 0.33 -8.06
CA VAL A 223 0.62 1.00 -7.48
C VAL A 223 0.10 2.20 -6.69
N THR A 224 0.23 2.15 -5.37
CA THR A 224 -0.03 3.32 -4.50
C THR A 224 1.28 3.96 -4.11
N GLY A 225 1.34 5.29 -4.09
CA GLY A 225 2.40 5.99 -3.37
C GLY A 225 2.23 5.82 -1.85
N GLN A 226 3.26 6.17 -1.07
CA GLN A 226 3.21 6.17 0.41
C GLN A 226 2.05 6.99 1.01
N CYS A 227 1.52 7.96 0.24
CA CYS A 227 0.50 8.88 0.71
C CYS A 227 -0.92 8.29 0.76
N GLY A 228 -1.26 7.28 -0.07
CA GLY A 228 -2.55 6.57 0.01
C GLY A 228 -3.81 7.34 -0.43
N GLU A 229 -3.67 8.54 -0.99
CA GLU A 229 -4.75 9.42 -1.43
C GLU A 229 -5.23 9.18 -2.87
N GLN A 230 -4.37 8.69 -3.77
CA GLN A 230 -4.77 8.34 -5.14
C GLN A 230 -4.28 6.95 -5.53
N PRO A 231 -5.19 5.97 -5.70
CA PRO A 231 -4.84 4.75 -6.41
C PRO A 231 -4.62 5.08 -7.89
N LEU A 232 -3.42 4.82 -8.40
CA LEU A 232 -3.06 5.09 -9.80
C LEU A 232 -2.99 3.78 -10.60
N PRO A 233 -3.55 3.74 -11.83
CA PRO A 233 -3.26 2.68 -12.77
C PRO A 233 -1.79 2.78 -13.22
N PRO A 234 -1.26 1.75 -13.91
CA PRO A 234 0.02 1.85 -14.60
C PRO A 234 0.10 3.15 -15.43
N TYR A 235 1.19 3.89 -15.25
CA TYR A 235 1.43 5.19 -15.91
C TYR A 235 0.43 6.31 -15.55
N GLY A 236 -0.41 6.13 -14.52
CA GLY A 236 -1.21 7.22 -13.98
C GLY A 236 -0.33 8.32 -13.37
N SER A 237 -0.79 9.56 -13.46
CA SER A 237 -0.16 10.71 -12.82
C SER A 237 -1.08 11.34 -11.79
N CYS A 238 -0.49 11.89 -10.73
CA CYS A 238 -1.21 12.55 -9.64
C CYS A 238 -1.23 14.06 -9.92
N LEU A 239 -2.41 14.61 -10.24
CA LEU A 239 -2.59 16.06 -10.37
C LEU A 239 -3.37 16.57 -9.17
N LEU A 240 -2.68 17.27 -8.27
CA LEU A 240 -3.20 17.60 -6.95
C LEU A 240 -3.36 19.11 -6.76
N GLY A 241 -4.35 19.45 -5.95
CA GLY A 241 -4.61 20.80 -5.51
C GLY A 241 -5.32 20.80 -4.17
N SER A 242 -5.16 21.86 -3.36
CA SER A 242 -5.86 21.95 -2.07
C SER A 242 -6.42 23.34 -1.81
N VAL A 243 -7.70 23.38 -1.47
CA VAL A 243 -8.39 24.61 -1.04
C VAL A 243 -8.08 24.87 0.44
N ASN A 244 -7.68 26.08 0.80
CA ASN A 244 -7.45 26.45 2.20
C ASN A 244 -8.78 26.84 2.87
N LEU A 245 -9.30 25.97 3.74
CA LEU A 245 -10.61 26.17 4.37
C LEU A 245 -10.68 27.38 5.31
N THR A 246 -9.55 27.79 5.89
CA THR A 246 -9.54 28.89 6.87
C THR A 246 -9.92 30.24 6.26
N LYS A 247 -9.84 30.36 4.92
CA LYS A 247 -10.19 31.59 4.18
C LYS A 247 -11.69 31.85 4.07
N PHE A 248 -12.53 30.84 4.35
CA PHE A 248 -13.98 30.96 4.25
C PHE A 248 -14.65 31.16 5.62
N VAL A 249 -13.88 31.26 6.71
CA VAL A 249 -14.45 31.52 8.04
C VAL A 249 -14.75 33.01 8.19
N ARG A 250 -15.97 33.33 8.61
CA ARG A 250 -16.43 34.67 8.98
C ARG A 250 -16.59 34.76 10.50
N HIS A 251 -16.23 35.90 11.07
CA HIS A 251 -16.32 36.18 12.52
C HIS A 251 -15.71 35.06 13.40
N PRO A 252 -14.46 34.64 13.13
CA PRO A 252 -13.86 33.49 13.81
C PRO A 252 -13.81 33.69 15.33
N PHE A 253 -13.98 32.61 16.08
CA PHE A 253 -13.95 32.57 17.55
C PHE A 253 -15.08 33.33 18.26
N THR A 254 -16.10 33.79 17.54
CA THR A 254 -17.30 34.44 18.11
C THR A 254 -18.52 33.53 18.06
N ASP A 255 -19.63 33.90 18.72
CA ASP A 255 -20.91 33.17 18.59
C ASP A 255 -21.52 33.28 17.18
N GLU A 256 -21.07 34.27 16.39
CA GLU A 256 -21.49 34.50 15.00
C GLU A 256 -20.56 33.80 13.98
N ALA A 257 -19.62 32.99 14.46
CA ALA A 257 -18.67 32.29 13.61
C ALA A 257 -19.40 31.40 12.58
N SER A 258 -19.10 31.61 11.30
CA SER A 258 -19.78 30.91 10.21
C SER A 258 -18.85 30.64 9.04
N PHE A 259 -19.25 29.73 8.15
CA PHE A 259 -18.50 29.35 6.96
C PHE A 259 -19.19 29.88 5.71
N ASP A 260 -18.44 30.58 4.86
CA ASP A 260 -18.92 31.16 3.60
C ASP A 260 -18.99 30.11 2.49
N TRP A 261 -20.15 29.45 2.41
CA TRP A 261 -20.42 28.39 1.44
C TRP A 261 -20.44 28.89 0.00
N ASP A 262 -20.86 30.14 -0.24
CA ASP A 262 -20.96 30.69 -1.59
C ASP A 262 -19.57 30.99 -2.15
N GLU A 263 -18.70 31.61 -1.35
CA GLU A 263 -17.31 31.82 -1.74
C GLU A 263 -16.57 30.48 -1.91
N PHE A 264 -16.80 29.51 -1.02
CA PHE A 264 -16.21 28.17 -1.14
C PHE A 264 -16.58 27.50 -2.46
N ARG A 265 -17.87 27.44 -2.81
CA ARG A 265 -18.33 26.89 -4.10
C ARG A 265 -17.72 27.63 -5.28
N LYS A 266 -17.66 28.97 -5.23
CA LYS A 266 -17.03 29.77 -6.29
C LYS A 266 -15.55 29.41 -6.48
N VAL A 267 -14.78 29.27 -5.40
CA VAL A 267 -13.37 28.89 -5.47
C VAL A 267 -13.20 27.47 -5.99
N VAL A 268 -14.00 26.50 -5.53
CA VAL A 268 -13.97 25.12 -6.02
C VAL A 268 -14.26 25.06 -7.53
N ALA A 269 -15.25 25.83 -8.01
CA ALA A 269 -15.59 25.87 -9.43
C ALA A 269 -14.42 26.39 -10.29
N ILE A 270 -13.82 27.52 -9.90
CA ILE A 270 -12.66 28.10 -10.58
C ILE A 270 -11.47 27.14 -10.54
N PHE A 271 -11.19 26.54 -9.38
CA PHE A 271 -10.06 25.65 -9.21
C PHE A 271 -10.22 24.36 -10.01
N THR A 272 -11.44 23.83 -10.14
CA THR A 272 -11.71 22.63 -10.95
C THR A 272 -11.33 22.88 -12.40
N ARG A 273 -11.67 24.07 -12.93
CA ARG A 273 -11.26 24.48 -14.28
C ARG A 273 -9.75 24.68 -14.41
N MET A 274 -9.10 25.20 -13.37
CA MET A 274 -7.64 25.34 -13.34
C MET A 274 -6.95 23.97 -13.40
N LEU A 275 -7.41 22.97 -12.64
CA LEU A 275 -6.87 21.61 -12.67
C LEU A 275 -7.10 20.92 -14.02
N ASP A 276 -8.25 21.12 -14.67
CA ASP A 276 -8.49 20.66 -16.05
C ASP A 276 -7.49 21.27 -17.04
N ASN A 277 -7.11 22.54 -16.86
CA ASN A 277 -6.10 23.16 -17.71
C ASN A 277 -4.70 22.55 -17.49
N VAL A 278 -4.34 22.15 -16.24
CA VAL A 278 -3.04 21.49 -15.96
C VAL A 278 -2.92 20.17 -16.73
N VAL A 279 -4.04 19.48 -17.00
CA VAL A 279 -4.04 18.28 -17.86
C VAL A 279 -3.50 18.59 -19.25
N GLU A 280 -3.75 19.78 -19.81
CA GLU A 280 -3.34 20.15 -21.17
C GLU A 280 -1.90 20.69 -21.24
N ILE A 281 -1.42 21.36 -20.19
CA ILE A 281 -0.07 21.93 -20.12
C ILE A 281 0.93 21.03 -19.38
N ASN A 282 0.58 19.76 -19.15
CA ASN A 282 1.41 18.83 -18.38
C ASN A 282 2.79 18.62 -19.05
N GLY A 283 3.82 18.46 -18.22
CA GLY A 283 5.20 18.19 -18.65
C GLY A 283 5.62 16.73 -18.51
N LEU A 284 4.68 15.77 -18.62
CA LEU A 284 4.97 14.36 -18.31
C LEU A 284 6.00 13.78 -19.30
N PRO A 285 7.05 13.09 -18.82
CA PRO A 285 8.15 12.64 -19.67
C PRO A 285 7.80 11.41 -20.51
N LEU A 286 6.93 10.52 -20.01
CA LEU A 286 6.58 9.27 -20.68
C LEU A 286 5.31 9.41 -21.52
N GLU A 287 5.36 8.89 -22.74
CA GLU A 287 4.22 8.91 -23.66
C GLU A 287 3.00 8.16 -23.10
N GLN A 288 3.22 7.04 -22.39
CA GLN A 288 2.16 6.30 -21.72
C GLN A 288 1.44 7.15 -20.66
N GLN A 289 2.18 7.97 -19.91
CA GLN A 289 1.60 8.87 -18.91
C GLN A 289 0.77 9.99 -19.57
N ARG A 290 1.24 10.52 -20.70
CA ARG A 290 0.49 11.51 -21.50
C ARG A 290 -0.82 10.93 -22.04
N ARG A 291 -0.81 9.68 -22.49
CA ARG A 291 -2.04 9.00 -22.93
C ARG A 291 -3.01 8.78 -21.78
N GLU A 292 -2.52 8.31 -20.63
CA GLU A 292 -3.34 8.09 -19.43
C GLU A 292 -4.03 9.38 -18.95
N ILE A 293 -3.26 10.46 -18.80
CA ILE A 293 -3.82 11.74 -18.36
C ILE A 293 -4.79 12.33 -19.38
N MET A 294 -4.52 12.24 -20.69
CA MET A 294 -5.40 12.78 -21.72
C MET A 294 -6.68 11.96 -21.90
N SER A 295 -6.60 10.63 -21.75
CA SER A 295 -7.74 9.71 -21.86
C SER A 295 -8.71 9.84 -20.69
N LYS A 296 -8.20 9.88 -19.46
CA LYS A 296 -9.03 9.84 -18.24
C LYS A 296 -9.21 11.20 -17.55
N ARG A 297 -8.31 12.14 -17.81
CA ARG A 297 -8.28 13.51 -17.27
C ARG A 297 -8.39 13.57 -15.73
N ARG A 298 -7.81 12.58 -15.05
CA ARG A 298 -7.87 12.44 -13.59
C ARG A 298 -7.17 13.62 -12.93
N HIS A 299 -7.80 14.16 -11.90
CA HIS A 299 -7.16 15.05 -10.95
C HIS A 299 -7.73 14.80 -9.55
N GLY A 300 -7.13 15.45 -8.56
CA GLY A 300 -7.51 15.33 -7.17
C GLY A 300 -7.45 16.67 -6.46
N MET A 301 -8.61 17.31 -6.36
CA MET A 301 -8.80 18.45 -5.49
C MET A 301 -9.12 17.96 -4.08
N GLY A 302 -8.33 18.43 -3.12
CA GLY A 302 -8.58 18.28 -1.70
C GLY A 302 -8.71 19.64 -1.02
N PHE A 303 -8.51 19.63 0.28
CA PHE A 303 -8.47 20.84 1.10
C PHE A 303 -7.50 20.65 2.26
N LEU A 304 -7.06 21.78 2.81
CA LEU A 304 -6.24 21.86 4.01
C LEU A 304 -6.88 22.78 5.05
N GLY A 305 -6.40 22.72 6.28
CA GLY A 305 -6.84 23.60 7.36
C GLY A 305 -8.17 23.20 7.98
N LEU A 306 -8.61 21.95 7.85
CA LEU A 306 -9.86 21.49 8.45
C LEU A 306 -9.85 21.66 9.97
N GLY A 307 -8.80 21.17 10.64
CA GLY A 307 -8.58 21.32 12.08
C GLY A 307 -8.63 22.79 12.51
N SER A 308 -7.87 23.65 11.84
CA SER A 308 -7.89 25.10 12.10
C SER A 308 -9.29 25.69 11.91
N THR A 309 -10.00 25.29 10.86
CA THR A 309 -11.33 25.81 10.51
C THR A 309 -12.36 25.44 11.57
N VAL A 310 -12.39 24.17 12.02
CA VAL A 310 -13.35 23.76 13.06
C VAL A 310 -13.07 24.47 14.39
N THR A 311 -11.80 24.68 14.74
CA THR A 311 -11.43 25.49 15.92
C THR A 311 -11.88 26.94 15.79
N MET A 312 -11.70 27.56 14.61
CA MET A 312 -12.18 28.93 14.35
C MET A 312 -13.70 29.05 14.37
N LEU A 313 -14.42 27.96 14.07
CA LEU A 313 -15.88 27.84 14.19
C LEU A 313 -16.33 27.40 15.60
N ARG A 314 -15.41 27.33 16.57
CA ARG A 314 -15.64 26.92 17.96
C ARG A 314 -16.18 25.50 18.13
N MET A 315 -15.87 24.62 17.18
CA MET A 315 -16.20 23.19 17.24
C MET A 315 -14.98 22.39 17.70
N ARG A 316 -15.15 21.50 18.67
CA ARG A 316 -14.08 20.55 19.03
C ARG A 316 -13.91 19.55 17.89
N TYR A 317 -12.69 19.37 17.41
CA TYR A 317 -12.38 18.35 16.40
C TYR A 317 -12.81 16.96 16.90
N GLY A 318 -13.44 16.14 16.04
CA GLY A 318 -13.96 14.82 16.41
C GLY A 318 -15.37 14.84 17.04
N SER A 319 -15.89 16.00 17.43
CA SER A 319 -17.30 16.14 17.86
C SER A 319 -18.26 15.88 16.71
N GLU A 320 -19.51 15.54 17.04
CA GLU A 320 -20.57 15.31 16.04
C GLU A 320 -20.74 16.51 15.08
N ASP A 321 -20.67 17.73 15.60
CA ASP A 321 -20.76 18.96 14.82
C ASP A 321 -19.61 19.07 13.81
N SER A 322 -18.38 18.79 14.23
CA SER A 322 -17.21 18.81 13.35
C SER A 322 -17.23 17.70 12.29
N VAL A 323 -17.79 16.53 12.63
CA VAL A 323 -18.00 15.41 11.70
C VAL A 323 -19.05 15.80 10.64
N ARG A 324 -20.20 16.36 11.04
CA ARG A 324 -21.22 16.85 10.11
C ARG A 324 -20.70 17.99 9.24
N PHE A 325 -19.91 18.91 9.81
CA PHE A 325 -19.27 19.98 9.05
C PHE A 325 -18.30 19.42 8.00
N THR A 326 -17.44 18.47 8.39
CA THR A 326 -16.49 17.81 7.47
C THR A 326 -17.22 17.16 6.30
N GLU A 327 -18.28 16.39 6.56
CA GLU A 327 -19.07 15.77 5.51
C GLU A 327 -19.66 16.82 4.57
N LYS A 328 -20.19 17.93 5.11
CA LYS A 328 -20.75 19.02 4.31
C LYS A 328 -19.69 19.69 3.43
N VAL A 329 -18.49 19.97 3.94
CA VAL A 329 -17.39 20.53 3.14
C VAL A 329 -17.03 19.62 1.97
N SER A 330 -16.82 18.32 2.23
CA SER A 330 -16.51 17.36 1.17
C SER A 330 -17.65 17.19 0.16
N ARG A 331 -18.90 17.23 0.61
CA ARG A 331 -20.08 17.17 -0.26
C ARG A 331 -20.18 18.37 -1.19
N GLU A 332 -20.03 19.59 -0.67
CA GLU A 332 -20.09 20.81 -1.48
C GLU A 332 -18.92 20.89 -2.47
N LEU A 333 -17.74 20.39 -2.10
CA LEU A 333 -16.60 20.23 -3.01
C LEU A 333 -16.95 19.29 -4.16
N ALA A 334 -17.50 18.11 -3.86
CA ALA A 334 -17.87 17.11 -4.85
C ALA A 334 -18.97 17.60 -5.79
N LEU A 335 -20.09 18.11 -5.25
CA LEU A 335 -21.23 18.60 -6.04
C LEU A 335 -20.81 19.70 -7.01
N THR A 336 -20.06 20.69 -6.51
CA THR A 336 -19.55 21.78 -7.34
C THR A 336 -18.60 21.26 -8.41
N GLY A 337 -17.71 20.33 -8.03
CA GLY A 337 -16.78 19.67 -8.94
C GLY A 337 -17.48 18.99 -10.10
N TRP A 338 -18.47 18.15 -9.83
CA TRP A 338 -19.23 17.43 -10.86
C TRP A 338 -20.11 18.34 -11.71
N GLN A 339 -20.64 19.43 -11.15
CA GLN A 339 -21.33 20.46 -11.93
C GLN A 339 -20.37 21.10 -12.95
N VAL A 340 -19.17 21.51 -12.50
CA VAL A 340 -18.14 22.04 -13.40
C VAL A 340 -17.65 20.98 -14.39
N ALA A 341 -17.61 19.70 -14.00
CA ALA A 341 -17.27 18.60 -14.90
C ALA A 341 -18.22 18.53 -16.10
N LEU A 342 -19.53 18.69 -15.85
CA LEU A 342 -20.56 18.72 -16.88
C LEU A 342 -20.44 19.96 -17.76
N ASP A 343 -20.26 21.13 -17.16
CA ASP A 343 -20.13 22.40 -17.91
C ASP A 343 -18.90 22.38 -18.82
N LEU A 344 -17.76 21.87 -18.33
CA LEU A 344 -16.56 21.70 -19.13
C LEU A 344 -16.70 20.60 -20.18
N ALA A 345 -17.50 19.56 -19.94
CA ALA A 345 -17.78 18.56 -20.96
C ALA A 345 -18.59 19.14 -22.11
N ARG A 346 -19.55 20.03 -21.82
CA ARG A 346 -20.30 20.79 -22.84
C ARG A 346 -19.40 21.76 -23.62
N GLU A 347 -18.47 22.41 -22.93
CA GLU A 347 -17.56 23.39 -23.53
C GLU A 347 -16.47 22.73 -24.39
N LYS A 348 -15.83 21.67 -23.87
CA LYS A 348 -14.58 21.12 -24.41
C LYS A 348 -14.65 19.63 -24.79
N GLY A 349 -15.80 18.98 -24.59
CA GLY A 349 -16.00 17.54 -24.71
C GLY A 349 -15.69 16.78 -23.40
N PRO A 350 -16.31 15.60 -23.19
CA PRO A 350 -16.02 14.76 -22.02
C PRO A 350 -14.61 14.15 -22.09
N ALA A 351 -14.18 13.51 -20.99
CA ALA A 351 -12.96 12.69 -21.01
C ALA A 351 -13.09 11.60 -22.08
N PRO A 352 -12.10 11.41 -22.98
CA PRO A 352 -12.19 10.46 -24.10
C PRO A 352 -12.66 9.06 -23.70
N ILE A 353 -12.18 8.55 -22.56
CA ILE A 353 -12.55 7.21 -22.06
C ILE A 353 -14.05 7.05 -21.78
N LEU A 354 -14.78 8.15 -21.55
CA LEU A 354 -16.22 8.10 -21.29
C LEU A 354 -17.04 7.92 -22.57
N GLU A 355 -16.48 8.23 -23.74
CA GLU A 355 -17.11 8.00 -25.04
C GLU A 355 -16.74 6.62 -25.63
N GLU A 356 -15.75 5.94 -25.06
CA GLU A 356 -15.37 4.59 -25.46
C GLU A 356 -16.43 3.54 -25.07
N GLU A 357 -16.55 2.49 -25.89
CA GLU A 357 -17.41 1.34 -25.58
C GLU A 357 -16.60 0.20 -24.94
N PHE A 358 -17.14 -0.31 -23.83
CA PHE A 358 -16.56 -1.42 -23.08
C PHE A 358 -17.42 -2.67 -23.25
N GLU A 359 -16.76 -3.81 -23.42
CA GLU A 359 -17.43 -5.10 -23.37
C GLU A 359 -17.81 -5.42 -21.91
N VAL A 360 -19.08 -5.74 -21.70
CA VAL A 360 -19.59 -6.18 -20.41
C VAL A 360 -18.99 -7.54 -20.10
N THR A 361 -18.24 -7.62 -19.01
CA THR A 361 -17.64 -8.87 -18.53
C THR A 361 -18.46 -9.50 -17.41
N ALA A 362 -18.30 -10.81 -17.21
CA ALA A 362 -18.88 -11.50 -16.04
C ALA A 362 -18.38 -10.91 -14.71
N GLU A 363 -17.16 -10.36 -14.68
CA GLU A 363 -16.63 -9.69 -13.50
C GLU A 363 -17.36 -8.38 -13.21
N MET A 364 -17.65 -7.57 -14.24
CA MET A 364 -18.44 -6.34 -14.10
C MET A 364 -19.82 -6.67 -13.50
N LEU A 365 -20.53 -7.65 -14.05
CA LEU A 365 -21.84 -8.07 -13.55
C LEU A 365 -21.81 -8.60 -12.11
N ARG A 366 -20.71 -9.23 -11.70
CA ARG A 366 -20.51 -9.67 -10.30
C ARG A 366 -20.26 -8.49 -9.37
N LYS A 367 -19.45 -7.52 -9.79
CA LYS A 367 -19.12 -6.31 -9.02
C LYS A 367 -20.29 -5.32 -8.97
N ARG A 368 -21.13 -5.32 -10.01
CA ARG A 368 -22.28 -4.43 -10.24
C ARG A 368 -23.53 -5.26 -10.60
N PRO A 369 -24.14 -5.96 -9.63
CA PRO A 369 -25.31 -6.79 -9.88
C PRO A 369 -26.51 -6.02 -10.45
N GLU A 370 -26.57 -4.71 -10.25
CA GLU A 370 -27.55 -3.81 -10.88
C GLU A 370 -27.48 -3.83 -12.41
N MET A 371 -26.29 -3.96 -13.03
CA MET A 371 -26.19 -4.08 -14.50
C MET A 371 -26.97 -5.29 -15.02
N LYS A 372 -26.95 -6.40 -14.29
CA LYS A 372 -27.71 -7.60 -14.65
C LYS A 372 -29.22 -7.36 -14.54
N ARG A 373 -29.67 -6.57 -13.56
CA ARG A 373 -31.08 -6.19 -13.41
C ARG A 373 -31.54 -5.29 -14.56
N ASP A 374 -30.64 -4.45 -15.03
CA ASP A 374 -30.85 -3.54 -16.17
C ASP A 374 -30.73 -4.25 -17.53
N GLY A 375 -30.52 -5.58 -17.54
CA GLY A 375 -30.62 -6.43 -18.73
C GLY A 375 -29.29 -6.79 -19.40
N TYR A 376 -28.16 -6.32 -18.87
CA TYR A 376 -26.84 -6.60 -19.46
C TYR A 376 -26.42 -8.07 -19.30
N ARG A 377 -25.78 -8.59 -20.35
CA ARG A 377 -25.20 -9.93 -20.46
C ARG A 377 -23.71 -9.84 -20.84
N PRO A 378 -22.90 -10.85 -20.51
CA PRO A 378 -21.52 -10.90 -20.98
C PRO A 378 -21.44 -10.80 -22.50
N GLY A 379 -20.57 -9.93 -23.02
CA GLY A 379 -20.42 -9.65 -24.45
C GLY A 379 -21.22 -8.44 -24.97
N ASP A 380 -22.18 -7.92 -24.20
CA ASP A 380 -22.87 -6.67 -24.53
C ASP A 380 -21.88 -5.48 -24.50
N ARG A 381 -22.23 -4.38 -25.17
CA ARG A 381 -21.43 -3.15 -25.20
C ARG A 381 -22.10 -2.06 -24.36
N VAL A 382 -21.30 -1.29 -23.64
CA VAL A 382 -21.76 -0.15 -22.83
C VAL A 382 -20.73 0.97 -22.87
N THR A 383 -21.19 2.21 -23.00
CA THR A 383 -20.31 3.38 -23.04
C THR A 383 -19.72 3.69 -21.67
N GLY A 384 -18.52 4.27 -21.67
CA GLY A 384 -17.81 4.67 -20.44
C GLY A 384 -18.62 5.63 -19.56
N LYS A 385 -19.37 6.57 -20.14
CA LYS A 385 -20.25 7.51 -19.40
C LYS A 385 -21.40 6.82 -18.67
N VAL A 386 -21.99 5.78 -19.27
CA VAL A 386 -23.03 4.98 -18.61
C VAL A 386 -22.40 4.11 -17.50
N LEU A 387 -21.25 3.47 -17.77
CA LEU A 387 -20.50 2.72 -16.75
C LEU A 387 -20.12 3.59 -15.55
N HIS A 388 -19.61 4.78 -15.82
CA HIS A 388 -19.16 5.72 -14.80
C HIS A 388 -20.34 6.24 -13.99
N THR A 389 -21.36 6.77 -14.64
CA THR A 389 -22.44 7.50 -13.96
C THR A 389 -23.46 6.58 -13.29
N ARG A 390 -23.87 5.49 -13.96
CA ARG A 390 -24.94 4.61 -13.47
C ARG A 390 -24.43 3.46 -12.61
N TYR A 391 -23.22 2.98 -12.88
CA TYR A 391 -22.67 1.77 -12.27
C TYR A 391 -21.44 2.00 -11.38
N SER A 392 -20.98 3.23 -11.20
CA SER A 392 -20.07 3.56 -10.10
C SER A 392 -20.84 3.70 -8.80
N ARG A 393 -20.38 3.06 -7.72
CA ARG A 393 -20.96 3.21 -6.37
C ARG A 393 -20.96 4.67 -5.91
N TYR A 394 -19.89 5.40 -6.26
CA TYR A 394 -19.76 6.81 -5.91
C TYR A 394 -20.78 7.68 -6.67
N MET A 395 -20.95 7.46 -7.97
CA MET A 395 -21.91 8.24 -8.76
C MET A 395 -23.36 7.90 -8.44
N GLN A 396 -23.64 6.65 -8.01
CA GLN A 396 -24.94 6.29 -7.43
C GLN A 396 -25.27 7.12 -6.19
N GLN A 397 -24.30 7.30 -5.28
CA GLN A 397 -24.48 8.18 -4.11
C GLN A 397 -24.68 9.65 -4.52
N LEU A 398 -23.96 10.14 -5.53
CA LEU A 398 -24.19 11.48 -6.08
C LEU A 398 -25.62 11.61 -6.63
N ALA A 399 -26.11 10.60 -7.35
CA ALA A 399 -27.44 10.58 -7.93
C ALA A 399 -28.57 10.61 -6.88
N GLU A 400 -28.32 10.12 -5.66
CA GLU A 400 -29.30 10.21 -4.55
C GLU A 400 -29.60 11.65 -4.14
N ILE A 401 -28.60 12.55 -4.23
CA ILE A 401 -28.74 13.95 -3.81
C ILE A 401 -28.83 14.94 -4.98
N ALA A 402 -28.37 14.55 -6.17
CA ALA A 402 -28.36 15.36 -7.37
C ALA A 402 -28.75 14.53 -8.62
N PRO A 403 -29.99 14.00 -8.68
CA PRO A 403 -30.42 13.09 -9.74
C PRO A 403 -30.39 13.74 -11.14
N GLU A 404 -30.72 15.03 -11.23
CA GLU A 404 -30.69 15.76 -12.51
C GLU A 404 -29.27 15.92 -13.04
N LEU A 405 -28.30 16.19 -12.15
CA LEU A 405 -26.89 16.28 -12.52
C LEU A 405 -26.37 14.92 -13.01
N ALA A 406 -26.70 13.85 -12.28
CA ALA A 406 -26.34 12.50 -12.70
C ALA A 406 -26.94 12.12 -14.06
N ALA A 407 -28.22 12.43 -14.31
CA ALA A 407 -28.85 12.18 -15.61
C ALA A 407 -28.13 12.92 -16.76
N GLN A 408 -27.77 14.19 -16.54
CA GLN A 408 -27.06 14.99 -17.54
C GLN A 408 -25.62 14.48 -17.78
N LEU A 409 -24.95 13.99 -16.74
CA LEU A 409 -23.63 13.34 -16.84
C LEU A 409 -23.69 12.00 -17.58
N GLU A 410 -24.76 11.22 -17.42
CA GLU A 410 -24.97 9.97 -18.18
C GLU A 410 -25.13 10.26 -19.68
N GLU A 411 -25.85 11.32 -20.03
CA GLU A 411 -26.06 11.74 -21.42
C GLU A 411 -24.81 12.36 -22.05
N THR A 412 -24.23 13.37 -21.37
CA THR A 412 -23.15 14.20 -21.91
C THR A 412 -21.76 13.63 -21.66
N GLY A 413 -21.58 12.89 -20.56
CA GLY A 413 -20.27 12.57 -19.99
C GLY A 413 -19.70 13.71 -19.14
N ALA A 414 -18.69 13.39 -18.33
CA ALA A 414 -17.95 14.35 -17.51
C ALA A 414 -16.62 14.75 -18.19
N ARG A 415 -16.11 15.96 -17.94
CA ARG A 415 -14.78 16.37 -18.45
C ARG A 415 -13.63 15.51 -17.89
N PHE A 416 -13.84 14.88 -16.75
CA PHE A 416 -12.84 14.05 -16.06
C PHE A 416 -13.50 12.88 -15.36
N THR A 417 -12.74 11.81 -15.15
CA THR A 417 -13.23 10.59 -14.49
C THR A 417 -13.11 10.61 -12.97
N HIS A 418 -12.21 11.44 -12.44
CA HIS A 418 -11.93 11.60 -11.01
C HIS A 418 -11.69 13.08 -10.70
N HIS A 419 -12.29 13.56 -9.62
CA HIS A 419 -12.28 14.96 -9.20
C HIS A 419 -11.47 15.21 -7.94
N SER A 420 -11.64 14.36 -6.92
CA SER A 420 -11.36 14.70 -5.53
C SER A 420 -10.39 13.74 -4.88
N SER A 421 -9.43 14.30 -4.14
CA SER A 421 -8.41 13.55 -3.41
C SER A 421 -7.80 14.45 -2.37
N ILE A 422 -7.71 13.98 -1.12
CA ILE A 422 -7.08 14.77 -0.05
C ILE A 422 -5.66 14.24 0.13
N ALA A 423 -4.69 14.98 -0.40
CA ALA A 423 -3.27 14.67 -0.31
C ALA A 423 -2.63 15.26 0.96
N PRO A 424 -1.43 14.81 1.36
CA PRO A 424 -0.65 15.48 2.40
C PRO A 424 -0.32 16.91 1.99
N THR A 425 -0.59 17.86 2.89
CA THR A 425 -0.38 19.28 2.62
C THR A 425 0.73 19.89 3.45
N GLY A 426 1.64 19.10 4.02
CA GLY A 426 2.69 19.54 4.95
C GLY A 426 3.45 20.78 4.50
N THR A 427 4.00 20.75 3.29
CA THR A 427 4.77 21.87 2.73
C THR A 427 3.89 23.08 2.44
N ILE A 428 2.80 22.90 1.68
CA ILE A 428 1.93 24.02 1.27
C ILE A 428 1.20 24.63 2.47
N SER A 429 0.91 23.86 3.50
CA SER A 429 0.27 24.38 4.71
C SER A 429 1.23 25.30 5.46
N LEU A 430 2.48 24.84 5.65
CA LEU A 430 3.52 25.64 6.29
C LEU A 430 3.84 26.90 5.47
N SER A 431 4.11 26.76 4.18
CA SER A 431 4.67 27.84 3.35
C SER A 431 3.64 28.78 2.75
N LEU A 432 2.42 28.31 2.45
CA LEU A 432 1.38 29.09 1.76
C LEU A 432 0.14 29.34 2.61
N ALA A 433 -0.10 28.53 3.65
CA ALA A 433 -1.28 28.65 4.52
C ALA A 433 -0.96 29.09 5.95
N ASN A 434 0.21 29.68 6.18
CA ASN A 434 0.65 30.16 7.51
C ASN A 434 0.51 29.10 8.61
N ASN A 435 0.90 27.87 8.29
CA ASN A 435 0.86 26.73 9.20
C ASN A 435 -0.55 26.42 9.73
N ALA A 436 -1.56 26.50 8.86
CA ALA A 436 -2.85 25.89 9.11
C ALA A 436 -2.69 24.37 9.32
N SER A 437 -3.70 23.72 9.89
CA SER A 437 -3.66 22.27 10.03
C SER A 437 -3.53 21.61 8.66
N ASN A 438 -2.83 20.48 8.60
CA ASN A 438 -2.64 19.78 7.33
C ASN A 438 -3.96 19.12 6.92
N GLY A 439 -4.19 18.99 5.61
CA GLY A 439 -5.27 18.22 5.01
C GLY A 439 -6.56 18.24 5.82
N ILE A 440 -6.89 17.06 6.35
CA ILE A 440 -7.97 16.87 7.33
C ILE A 440 -7.45 16.51 8.72
N GLU A 441 -6.17 16.72 9.00
CA GLU A 441 -5.60 16.57 10.33
C GLU A 441 -6.08 17.67 11.30
N PRO A 442 -6.22 17.34 12.60
CA PRO A 442 -6.17 18.36 13.63
C PRO A 442 -4.78 19.02 13.64
N SER A 443 -4.64 20.17 14.30
CA SER A 443 -3.31 20.73 14.51
C SER A 443 -2.46 19.80 15.35
N PHE A 444 -1.23 19.51 14.88
CA PHE A 444 -0.31 18.62 15.60
C PHE A 444 0.00 19.13 17.03
N ALA A 445 0.24 20.43 17.13
CA ALA A 445 0.31 21.22 18.35
C ALA A 445 0.08 22.70 17.99
N HIS A 446 -0.41 23.48 18.95
CA HIS A 446 -0.64 24.92 18.74
C HIS A 446 0.63 25.78 18.92
N HIS A 447 1.64 25.24 19.62
CA HIS A 447 3.00 25.76 19.72
C HIS A 447 3.94 24.56 19.80
N TYR A 448 4.97 24.56 18.95
CA TYR A 448 6.06 23.58 18.93
C TYR A 448 7.26 24.20 18.24
N SER A 449 8.41 23.53 18.29
CA SER A 449 9.59 24.02 17.62
C SER A 449 9.94 23.18 16.40
N ARG A 450 10.45 23.84 15.36
CA ARG A 450 11.00 23.18 14.17
C ARG A 450 12.49 23.42 14.11
N ASN A 451 13.20 22.34 13.82
CA ASN A 451 14.62 22.36 13.52
C ASN A 451 14.81 22.78 12.05
N VAL A 452 15.35 23.96 11.81
CA VAL A 452 15.59 24.52 10.46
C VAL A 452 17.09 24.64 10.20
N ILE A 453 17.57 24.13 9.07
CA ILE A 453 18.95 24.36 8.64
C ILE A 453 19.01 25.74 8.00
N ARG A 454 19.74 26.68 8.61
CA ARG A 454 20.07 27.97 7.98
C ARG A 454 21.33 27.83 7.14
N GLU A 455 21.31 28.46 5.97
CA GLU A 455 22.48 28.55 5.11
C GLU A 455 23.65 29.18 5.90
N GLY A 456 24.78 28.47 5.97
CA GLY A 456 25.97 28.89 6.73
C GLY A 456 26.09 28.37 8.17
N ARG A 457 25.08 27.65 8.73
CA ARG A 457 25.20 26.96 10.03
C ARG A 457 25.41 25.46 9.87
N LYS A 458 26.26 24.88 10.72
CA LYS A 458 26.53 23.43 10.76
C LYS A 458 25.43 22.65 11.51
N THR A 459 24.52 23.36 12.19
CA THR A 459 23.46 22.78 13.03
C THR A 459 22.07 23.33 12.73
N LYS A 460 21.05 22.58 13.16
CA LYS A 460 19.64 22.96 13.03
C LYS A 460 19.30 24.01 14.09
N GLU A 461 18.74 25.15 13.70
CA GLU A 461 18.23 26.18 14.61
C GLU A 461 16.78 25.83 15.02
N LYS A 462 16.50 25.90 16.32
CA LYS A 462 15.17 25.72 16.89
C LYS A 462 14.36 27.00 16.69
N VAL A 463 13.31 26.94 15.87
CA VAL A 463 12.40 28.06 15.62
C VAL A 463 11.03 27.73 16.20
N ASP A 464 10.47 28.64 17.00
CA ASP A 464 9.11 28.52 17.49
C ASP A 464 8.09 28.70 16.37
N VAL A 465 7.15 27.76 16.31
CA VAL A 465 6.10 27.71 15.32
C VAL A 465 4.76 27.60 16.02
N TYR A 466 3.82 28.44 15.61
CA TYR A 466 2.44 28.41 16.08
C TYR A 466 1.53 27.91 14.96
N SER A 467 0.45 27.24 15.34
CA SER A 467 -0.65 26.93 14.40
C SER A 467 -1.36 28.21 13.94
N PHE A 468 -1.93 28.21 12.74
CA PHE A 468 -2.65 29.36 12.19
C PHE A 468 -3.75 29.87 13.12
N GLU A 469 -4.60 28.98 13.63
CA GLU A 469 -5.72 29.33 14.51
C GLU A 469 -5.24 29.90 15.85
N MET A 470 -4.07 29.47 16.35
CA MET A 470 -3.47 30.06 17.55
C MET A 470 -3.02 31.50 17.31
N LEU A 471 -2.36 31.77 16.18
CA LEU A 471 -1.97 33.13 15.80
C LEU A 471 -3.19 34.02 15.60
N ALA A 472 -4.23 33.50 14.94
CA ALA A 472 -5.47 34.22 14.73
C ALA A 472 -6.18 34.53 16.06
N TYR A 473 -6.28 33.56 16.98
CA TYR A 473 -6.90 33.75 18.29
C TYR A 473 -6.15 34.78 19.13
N ARG A 474 -4.82 34.75 19.12
CA ARG A 474 -4.01 35.76 19.81
C ARG A 474 -4.22 37.16 19.25
N THR A 475 -4.35 37.26 17.94
CA THR A 475 -4.54 38.55 17.27
C THR A 475 -5.93 39.11 17.51
N MET A 476 -6.96 38.26 17.52
CA MET A 476 -8.37 38.69 17.48
C MET A 476 -9.07 38.64 18.84
N VAL A 477 -8.60 37.81 19.77
CA VAL A 477 -9.29 37.53 21.04
C VAL A 477 -8.42 37.83 22.25
N ASN A 478 -7.28 37.16 22.40
CA ASN A 478 -6.39 37.36 23.56
C ASN A 478 -4.90 37.26 23.17
N PRO A 479 -4.16 38.38 23.09
CA PRO A 479 -2.72 38.42 22.76
C PRO A 479 -1.83 37.56 23.67
N GLU A 480 -2.25 37.37 24.92
CA GLU A 480 -1.53 36.65 25.98
C GLU A 480 -1.95 35.17 26.09
N ALA A 481 -2.83 34.69 25.21
CA ALA A 481 -3.24 33.28 25.20
C ALA A 481 -2.04 32.36 24.92
N MET A 482 -1.92 31.27 25.70
CA MET A 482 -0.83 30.30 25.61
C MET A 482 -1.36 28.86 25.63
N PRO A 483 -0.85 27.93 24.79
CA PRO A 483 -1.37 26.56 24.71
C PRO A 483 -1.26 25.70 25.97
N HIS A 484 -0.48 26.14 26.95
CA HIS A 484 -0.24 25.41 28.21
C HIS A 484 -0.84 26.11 29.43
N ALA A 485 -1.53 27.23 29.24
CA ALA A 485 -2.24 27.89 30.33
C ALA A 485 -3.46 27.04 30.71
N THR A 486 -3.45 26.48 31.93
CA THR A 486 -4.50 25.59 32.43
C THR A 486 -5.61 26.31 33.18
N GLU A 487 -5.36 27.54 33.67
CA GLU A 487 -6.31 28.34 34.45
C GLU A 487 -6.14 29.84 34.16
N GLY A 488 -7.23 30.61 34.30
CA GLY A 488 -7.26 32.07 34.13
C GLY A 488 -7.55 32.55 32.70
N ASP A 489 -7.50 33.87 32.50
CA ASP A 489 -7.93 34.54 31.26
C ASP A 489 -7.09 34.16 30.01
N ASN A 490 -5.92 33.57 30.22
CA ASN A 490 -4.99 33.14 29.17
C ASN A 490 -5.18 31.68 28.73
N ALA A 491 -6.07 30.94 29.40
CA ALA A 491 -6.41 29.57 29.03
C ALA A 491 -7.17 29.52 27.70
N LEU A 492 -6.86 28.52 26.89
CA LEU A 492 -7.56 28.30 25.62
C LEU A 492 -8.93 27.64 25.87
N PRO A 493 -9.96 27.98 25.08
CA PRO A 493 -11.26 27.32 25.13
C PRO A 493 -11.17 25.81 24.83
N GLU A 494 -12.13 25.01 25.31
CA GLU A 494 -12.13 23.53 25.16
C GLU A 494 -12.09 23.04 23.70
N TYR A 495 -12.49 23.87 22.73
CA TYR A 495 -12.43 23.52 21.31
C TYR A 495 -11.02 23.66 20.69
N PHE A 496 -10.05 24.23 21.42
CA PHE A 496 -8.64 24.26 21.04
C PHE A 496 -7.94 22.95 21.40
N VAL A 497 -8.16 21.94 20.56
CA VAL A 497 -7.58 20.60 20.71
C VAL A 497 -6.47 20.35 19.70
N SER A 498 -5.44 19.63 20.13
CA SER A 498 -4.34 19.15 19.31
C SER A 498 -4.46 17.66 19.01
N ALA A 499 -3.59 17.13 18.15
CA ALA A 499 -3.61 15.72 17.77
C ALA A 499 -3.53 14.73 18.96
N ASP A 500 -2.91 15.11 20.08
CA ASP A 500 -2.80 14.25 21.27
C ASP A 500 -4.11 14.18 22.07
N ASP A 501 -5.00 15.16 21.88
CA ASP A 501 -6.29 15.27 22.57
C ASP A 501 -7.41 14.52 21.84
N ILE A 502 -7.09 13.94 20.67
CA ILE A 502 -8.04 13.26 19.78
C ILE A 502 -7.82 11.75 19.85
N THR A 503 -8.91 11.03 20.09
CA THR A 503 -8.88 9.55 20.11
C THR A 503 -8.72 9.00 18.69
N PRO A 504 -8.13 7.79 18.52
CA PRO A 504 -8.02 7.16 17.21
C PRO A 504 -9.38 7.00 16.50
N ARG A 505 -10.45 6.78 17.26
CA ARG A 505 -11.80 6.68 16.72
C ARG A 505 -12.30 8.00 16.12
N GLU A 506 -12.10 9.12 16.83
CA GLU A 506 -12.44 10.45 16.33
C GLU A 506 -11.65 10.82 15.06
N HIS A 507 -10.38 10.39 14.97
CA HIS A 507 -9.61 10.51 13.72
C HIS A 507 -10.30 9.78 12.56
N VAL A 508 -10.74 8.54 12.79
CA VAL A 508 -11.43 7.72 11.78
C VAL A 508 -12.80 8.31 11.43
N ASP A 509 -13.55 8.84 12.39
CA ASP A 509 -14.88 9.43 12.16
C ASP A 509 -14.82 10.65 11.22
N ILE A 510 -13.83 11.54 11.41
CA ILE A 510 -13.60 12.68 10.51
C ILE A 510 -13.18 12.20 9.11
N GLN A 511 -12.31 11.19 9.03
CA GLN A 511 -11.92 10.62 7.74
C GLN A 511 -13.13 10.01 7.02
N ALA A 512 -13.99 9.29 7.74
CA ALA A 512 -15.20 8.66 7.20
C ALA A 512 -16.18 9.71 6.67
N ALA A 513 -16.39 10.80 7.40
CA ALA A 513 -17.21 11.92 6.96
C ALA A 513 -16.74 12.51 5.62
N ALA A 514 -15.43 12.74 5.48
CA ALA A 514 -14.87 13.23 4.23
C ALA A 514 -14.92 12.17 3.10
N GLN A 515 -14.57 10.91 3.41
CA GLN A 515 -14.39 9.84 2.44
C GLN A 515 -15.67 9.52 1.65
N LYS A 516 -16.85 9.75 2.24
CA LYS A 516 -18.15 9.64 1.57
C LYS A 516 -18.17 10.40 0.24
N TRP A 517 -17.60 11.60 0.21
CA TRP A 517 -17.68 12.50 -0.95
C TRP A 517 -16.35 12.65 -1.69
N VAL A 518 -15.29 11.97 -1.24
CA VAL A 518 -14.00 11.88 -1.94
C VAL A 518 -13.97 10.62 -2.84
N ASP A 519 -14.01 10.80 -4.15
CA ASP A 519 -14.05 9.74 -5.16
C ASP A 519 -12.74 8.93 -5.28
N SER A 520 -11.59 9.56 -5.08
CA SER A 520 -10.28 8.88 -4.96
C SER A 520 -10.09 8.37 -3.53
N SER A 521 -9.08 8.80 -2.77
CA SER A 521 -8.83 8.41 -1.38
C SER A 521 -8.32 9.62 -0.58
N ILE A 522 -7.99 9.40 0.68
CA ILE A 522 -7.54 10.43 1.62
C ILE A 522 -6.25 9.97 2.27
N SER A 523 -5.22 10.82 2.21
CA SER A 523 -4.06 10.72 3.09
C SER A 523 -4.38 11.43 4.39
N LYS A 524 -4.61 10.65 5.44
CA LYS A 524 -4.78 11.16 6.80
C LYS A 524 -4.06 10.23 7.76
N THR A 525 -3.32 10.84 8.67
CA THR A 525 -2.73 10.13 9.81
C THR A 525 -3.66 10.18 11.03
N ALA A 526 -3.95 9.01 11.60
CA ALA A 526 -4.55 8.86 12.92
C ALA A 526 -3.43 8.71 13.96
N ASN A 527 -3.28 9.70 14.84
CA ASN A 527 -2.32 9.63 15.93
C ASN A 527 -2.81 8.63 16.97
N VAL A 528 -1.92 7.72 17.37
CA VAL A 528 -2.21 6.68 18.36
C VAL A 528 -1.27 6.89 19.54
N PRO A 529 -1.79 6.90 20.79
CA PRO A 529 -0.97 6.97 21.99
C PRO A 529 0.11 5.88 22.02
N THR A 530 1.27 6.18 22.59
CA THR A 530 2.36 5.19 22.75
C THR A 530 1.89 3.97 23.53
N GLU A 531 1.20 4.20 24.65
CA GLU A 531 0.59 3.17 25.51
C GLU A 531 -0.84 2.83 25.07
N TYR A 532 -1.02 2.41 23.81
CA TYR A 532 -2.33 1.99 23.30
C TYR A 532 -2.46 0.46 23.25
N PRO A 533 -3.49 -0.15 23.87
CA PRO A 533 -3.66 -1.60 23.88
C PRO A 533 -3.73 -2.19 22.48
N PHE A 534 -3.05 -3.33 22.26
CA PHE A 534 -2.98 -3.96 20.94
C PHE A 534 -4.34 -4.43 20.42
N GLU A 535 -5.23 -4.90 21.29
CA GLU A 535 -6.58 -5.30 20.87
C GLU A 535 -7.37 -4.10 20.34
N ASP A 536 -7.33 -2.97 21.05
CA ASP A 536 -7.97 -1.72 20.61
C ASP A 536 -7.32 -1.16 19.34
N PHE A 537 -6.00 -1.36 19.16
CA PHE A 537 -5.28 -0.93 17.96
C PHE A 537 -5.78 -1.62 16.69
N LYS A 538 -6.00 -2.94 16.74
CA LYS A 538 -6.55 -3.69 15.59
C LYS A 538 -7.93 -3.19 15.20
N ASP A 539 -8.73 -2.84 16.21
CA ASP A 539 -10.10 -2.40 16.02
C ASP A 539 -10.17 -1.07 15.27
N ILE A 540 -9.12 -0.24 15.28
CA ILE A 540 -9.03 0.97 14.44
C ILE A 540 -9.20 0.60 12.96
N TYR A 541 -8.48 -0.40 12.47
CA TYR A 541 -8.55 -0.82 11.06
C TYR A 541 -9.86 -1.53 10.74
N LEU A 542 -10.39 -2.34 11.66
CA LEU A 542 -11.70 -2.97 11.47
C LEU A 542 -12.81 -1.94 11.43
N TYR A 543 -12.74 -0.92 12.29
CA TYR A 543 -13.67 0.19 12.30
C TYR A 543 -13.56 1.04 11.02
N ALA A 544 -12.34 1.38 10.59
CA ALA A 544 -12.09 2.05 9.31
C ALA A 544 -12.72 1.27 8.13
N TYR A 545 -12.54 -0.05 8.09
CA TYR A 545 -13.16 -0.90 7.08
C TYR A 545 -14.70 -0.88 7.16
N GLN A 546 -15.27 -0.97 8.36
CA GLN A 546 -16.73 -0.90 8.58
C GLN A 546 -17.31 0.45 8.15
N GLN A 547 -16.56 1.54 8.33
CA GLN A 547 -16.93 2.89 7.84
C GLN A 547 -16.75 3.06 6.33
N GLY A 548 -16.25 2.04 5.61
CA GLY A 548 -16.05 2.09 4.17
C GLY A 548 -14.84 2.92 3.73
N LEU A 549 -13.84 3.09 4.61
CA LEU A 549 -12.62 3.81 4.26
C LEU A 549 -11.80 3.06 3.21
N LYS A 550 -11.19 3.83 2.29
CA LYS A 550 -10.34 3.30 1.21
C LYS A 550 -8.89 3.12 1.64
N GLY A 551 -8.48 3.80 2.70
CA GLY A 551 -7.18 3.67 3.37
C GLY A 551 -7.27 4.17 4.81
N CYS A 552 -6.36 3.72 5.67
CA CYS A 552 -6.27 4.16 7.05
C CYS A 552 -4.80 4.08 7.48
N THR A 553 -4.22 5.22 7.85
CA THR A 553 -2.83 5.32 8.30
C THR A 553 -2.82 5.66 9.77
N THR A 554 -2.13 4.87 10.58
CA THR A 554 -1.91 5.16 12.00
C THR A 554 -0.47 5.57 12.23
N PHE A 555 -0.25 6.56 13.07
CA PHE A 555 1.08 6.91 13.56
C PHE A 555 1.11 6.76 15.07
N ARG A 556 1.99 5.89 15.57
CA ARG A 556 2.24 5.70 17.00
C ARG A 556 3.67 6.13 17.30
N PHE A 557 3.82 7.12 18.19
CA PHE A 557 5.14 7.59 18.61
C PHE A 557 5.91 6.46 19.30
N ASN A 558 7.14 6.20 18.83
CA ASN A 558 8.07 5.23 19.43
C ASN A 558 9.32 5.97 19.94
N PRO A 559 9.46 6.19 21.26
CA PRO A 559 10.58 6.92 21.85
C PRO A 559 11.96 6.37 21.49
N GLU A 560 12.08 5.05 21.27
CA GLU A 560 13.35 4.37 20.99
C GLU A 560 13.80 4.50 19.52
N ALA A 561 12.88 4.88 18.62
CA ALA A 561 13.10 4.92 17.18
C ALA A 561 12.82 6.28 16.53
N PHE A 562 12.25 7.24 17.27
CA PHE A 562 11.75 8.47 16.67
C PHE A 562 12.85 9.55 16.51
N GLN A 563 13.21 9.82 15.25
CA GLN A 563 13.96 11.00 14.82
C GLN A 563 13.00 11.91 14.03
N GLY A 564 12.28 12.80 14.72
CA GLY A 564 11.24 13.64 14.13
C GLY A 564 11.71 15.05 13.75
N VAL A 565 11.11 15.62 12.69
CA VAL A 565 11.30 17.03 12.29
C VAL A 565 10.47 18.00 13.18
N LEU A 566 9.39 17.49 13.78
CA LEU A 566 8.53 18.22 14.70
C LEU A 566 8.82 17.72 16.12
N VAL A 567 9.13 18.66 17.01
CA VAL A 567 9.58 18.32 18.35
C VAL A 567 8.77 19.12 19.37
N LYS A 568 8.12 18.41 20.31
CA LYS A 568 7.48 19.01 21.48
C LYS A 568 8.46 18.93 22.66
N ASP A 569 8.55 19.99 23.46
CA ASP A 569 9.49 20.03 24.59
C ASP A 569 9.22 18.92 25.63
N LYS A 570 7.94 18.60 25.89
CA LYS A 570 7.54 17.51 26.79
C LYS A 570 7.97 16.12 26.34
N ASP A 571 8.13 15.90 25.03
CA ASP A 571 8.56 14.60 24.50
C ASP A 571 10.07 14.45 24.59
N LEU A 572 10.82 15.55 24.41
CA LEU A 572 12.27 15.59 24.63
C LEU A 572 12.66 15.31 26.08
N GLU A 573 11.91 15.84 27.05
CA GLU A 573 12.16 15.63 28.48
C GLU A 573 12.11 14.16 28.92
N LYS A 574 11.36 13.33 28.18
CA LYS A 574 11.15 11.92 28.51
C LYS A 574 12.26 10.99 27.99
N THR A 575 13.09 11.48 27.08
CA THR A 575 14.16 10.69 26.47
C THR A 575 15.51 11.12 27.03
N VAL A 576 16.30 10.17 27.52
CA VAL A 576 17.67 10.41 28.02
C VAL A 576 18.67 10.00 26.95
N TYR A 577 19.54 10.94 26.58
CA TYR A 577 20.62 10.76 25.62
C TYR A 577 21.93 10.60 26.36
N GLN A 578 22.78 9.71 25.84
CA GLN A 578 24.08 9.41 26.43
C GLN A 578 25.20 9.81 25.47
N PHE A 579 26.14 10.59 25.99
CA PHE A 579 27.36 11.01 25.29
C PHE A 579 28.58 10.42 25.99
N THR A 580 29.49 9.83 25.22
CA THR A 580 30.79 9.38 25.72
C THR A 580 31.82 10.43 25.36
N LEU A 581 32.50 10.99 26.36
CA LEU A 581 33.55 11.99 26.19
C LEU A 581 34.89 11.33 25.83
N GLU A 582 35.86 12.13 25.36
CA GLU A 582 37.18 11.64 24.94
C GLU A 582 37.97 10.97 26.08
N ASP A 583 37.72 11.39 27.33
CA ASP A 583 38.33 10.78 28.53
C ASP A 583 37.65 9.47 28.95
N GLY A 584 36.65 9.00 28.18
CA GLY A 584 35.88 7.80 28.44
C GLY A 584 34.78 7.96 29.48
N SER A 585 34.60 9.15 30.05
CA SER A 585 33.48 9.45 30.93
C SER A 585 32.17 9.56 30.14
N VAL A 586 31.05 9.34 30.83
CA VAL A 586 29.72 9.29 30.22
C VAL A 586 28.85 10.39 30.83
N VAL A 587 28.25 11.19 29.96
CA VAL A 587 27.28 12.23 30.33
C VAL A 587 25.91 11.81 29.83
N GLN A 588 24.92 11.82 30.72
CA GLN A 588 23.53 11.54 30.40
C GLN A 588 22.72 12.82 30.58
N LEU A 589 21.98 13.19 29.54
CA LEU A 589 21.17 14.41 29.50
C LEU A 589 19.77 14.09 29.00
N LYS A 590 18.75 14.77 29.53
CA LYS A 590 17.42 14.74 28.92
C LYS A 590 17.44 15.46 27.58
N GLY A 591 16.58 15.05 26.66
CA GLY A 591 16.59 15.56 25.28
C GLY A 591 16.49 17.08 25.13
N ASN A 592 15.89 17.78 26.09
CA ASN A 592 15.72 19.23 26.10
C ASN A 592 16.82 19.98 26.86
N GLU A 593 17.73 19.30 27.56
CA GLU A 593 18.84 19.95 28.26
C GLU A 593 19.85 20.53 27.26
N GLU A 594 20.34 21.73 27.56
CA GLU A 594 21.34 22.42 26.74
C GLU A 594 22.75 21.93 27.06
N ILE A 595 23.54 21.72 26.01
CA ILE A 595 24.93 21.28 26.05
C ILE A 595 25.75 22.11 25.06
N GLU A 596 26.90 22.59 25.50
CA GLU A 596 27.88 23.24 24.62
C GLU A 596 28.79 22.19 23.98
N TYR A 597 28.89 22.21 22.65
CA TYR A 597 29.75 21.32 21.88
C TYR A 597 30.28 22.06 20.65
N ASP A 598 31.61 22.04 20.48
CA ASP A 598 32.34 22.72 19.39
C ASP A 598 32.05 24.23 19.28
N GLY A 599 31.92 24.91 20.42
CA GLY A 599 31.68 26.36 20.49
C GLY A 599 30.25 26.81 20.17
N GLU A 600 29.32 25.87 20.02
CA GLU A 600 27.88 26.14 19.83
C GLU A 600 27.06 25.43 20.95
N THR A 601 25.96 26.05 21.38
CA THR A 601 25.01 25.46 22.32
C THR A 601 23.91 24.71 21.58
N HIS A 602 23.65 23.46 21.99
CA HIS A 602 22.67 22.55 21.38
C HIS A 602 21.75 21.98 22.46
N THR A 603 20.57 21.51 22.08
CA THR A 603 19.85 20.54 22.93
C THR A 603 20.50 19.16 22.80
N ALA A 604 20.43 18.35 23.85
CA ALA A 604 20.98 16.99 23.85
C ALA A 604 20.45 16.14 22.68
N ALA A 605 19.15 16.21 22.38
CA ALA A 605 18.61 15.47 21.24
C ALA A 605 19.20 15.90 19.89
N ASN A 606 19.36 17.23 19.67
CA ASN A 606 19.90 17.76 18.42
C ASN A 606 21.39 17.42 18.25
N LEU A 607 22.17 17.49 19.33
CA LEU A 607 23.59 17.15 19.30
C LEU A 607 23.77 15.64 19.01
N TYR A 608 22.98 14.79 19.66
CA TYR A 608 23.03 13.34 19.44
C TYR A 608 22.76 12.97 17.97
N ASP A 609 21.73 13.58 17.37
CA ASP A 609 21.40 13.38 15.96
C ASP A 609 22.50 13.90 15.03
N ALA A 610 23.04 15.10 15.28
CA ALA A 610 24.08 15.69 14.44
C ALA A 610 25.39 14.87 14.46
N LEU A 611 25.74 14.28 15.60
CA LEU A 611 26.87 13.36 15.74
C LEU A 611 26.62 12.03 15.02
N LYS A 612 25.42 11.46 15.15
CA LYS A 612 25.02 10.21 14.47
C LYS A 612 24.98 10.37 12.94
N GLU A 613 24.50 11.51 12.44
CA GLU A 613 24.41 11.84 11.01
C GLU A 613 25.76 12.31 10.43
N GLY A 614 26.78 12.50 11.28
CA GLY A 614 28.15 12.86 10.87
C GLY A 614 28.30 14.28 10.33
N TYR A 615 27.55 15.25 10.87
CA TYR A 615 27.65 16.67 10.49
C TYR A 615 28.93 17.33 11.02
N TYR A 616 29.45 16.83 12.14
CA TYR A 616 30.72 17.26 12.72
C TYR A 616 31.87 16.45 12.12
N GLY A 617 32.85 17.14 11.52
CA GLY A 617 34.00 16.54 10.81
C GLY A 617 33.90 16.50 9.27
N LYS A 618 32.86 17.08 8.65
CA LYS A 618 32.70 17.16 7.19
C LYS A 618 33.14 18.47 6.51
N PHE A 619 33.67 19.44 7.25
CA PHE A 619 34.22 20.68 6.71
C PHE A 619 35.46 21.13 7.47
#